data_AF-A0A6I3SUY8-F1
#
_entry.id   AF-A0A6I3SUY8-F1
#
_cell.length_a   1.000
_cell.length_b   1.000
_cell.length_c   1.000
_cell.angle_alpha   90.00
_cell.angle_beta   90.00
_cell.angle_gamma   90.00
#
_symmetry.space_group_name_H-M   'P 1'
#
loop_
_entity.id
_entity.type
_entity.pdbx_description
1 polymer ?
#
loop_
_entity_poly.entity_id
_entity_poly.type
_entity_poly.pdbx_seq_one_letter_code
_entity_poly.pdbx_strand_id
1 'polypeptide(L)'
;MSLVSMRQLLDHAAENGYGLPAFNVNNLEQVQAIMAAADAVNSPVIMQASAGARKYAGEAFLRHLIDAAIEAYPHIPVVMHQDHGQSPAVCMAAIRSGFSSVMMDGSLEADGKSVASYEYNVEVSREVVKFSHAIGVTVEAELGVLGSLETMKGDKEDGHGAEGTMTREQLLTDVAQAADFVERTQCDALAIAIGTSHGAYKFTRKPTGDILAIDRIKEIHARIPNTHLVMHGSSSVPQELLAIIREFGGDMKETYGVPVEEIQEGIRHGVRKINIDTDIRLAMTAAVRKYMFQNPSKFDPRDFLKPARLAAEEVVKARFLSFGCEGRASQIKPIPLEKMAERYKAGQLSQIVK
;
A
#
# COMPACT_ATOMS: atom_id res chain seq x y z
N MET A 1 -13.95 2.79 18.12
CA MET A 1 -12.99 3.92 18.03
C MET A 1 -13.20 4.61 16.68
N SER A 2 -12.69 5.82 16.44
CA SER A 2 -12.67 6.38 15.07
C SER A 2 -11.40 5.91 14.34
N LEU A 3 -11.40 5.98 13.00
CA LEU A 3 -10.17 5.85 12.22
C LEU A 3 -9.11 6.87 12.67
N VAL A 4 -7.83 6.53 12.49
CA VAL A 4 -6.71 7.46 12.65
C VAL A 4 -6.21 7.92 11.29
N SER A 5 -5.52 9.06 11.23
CA SER A 5 -4.86 9.52 10.01
C SER A 5 -3.66 8.62 9.69
N MET A 6 -3.36 8.42 8.41
CA MET A 6 -2.17 7.69 8.02
C MET A 6 -0.91 8.43 8.43
N ARG A 7 -0.92 9.77 8.38
CA ARG A 7 0.17 10.63 8.83
C ARG A 7 0.59 10.30 10.26
N GLN A 8 -0.37 10.13 11.18
CA GLN A 8 -0.06 9.75 12.55
C GLN A 8 0.68 8.40 12.64
N LEU A 9 0.21 7.40 11.89
CA LEU A 9 0.84 6.08 11.90
C LEU A 9 2.25 6.09 11.29
N LEU A 10 2.46 6.84 10.21
CA LEU A 10 3.75 6.94 9.54
C LEU A 10 4.76 7.77 10.35
N ASP A 11 4.31 8.85 11.02
CA ASP A 11 5.14 9.61 11.97
C ASP A 11 5.63 8.68 13.10
N HIS A 12 4.72 7.93 13.72
CA HIS A 12 5.07 6.98 14.78
C HIS A 12 6.01 5.87 14.25
N ALA A 13 5.81 5.40 13.02
CA ALA A 13 6.72 4.45 12.36
C ALA A 13 8.13 5.02 12.17
N ALA A 14 8.25 6.28 11.77
CA ALA A 14 9.53 6.96 11.63
C ALA A 14 10.24 7.16 12.98
N GLU A 15 9.51 7.61 14.01
CA GLU A 15 10.03 7.82 15.36
C GLU A 15 10.55 6.53 16.01
N ASN A 16 10.01 5.38 15.61
CA ASN A 16 10.30 4.08 16.22
C ASN A 16 11.04 3.10 15.30
N GLY A 17 11.45 3.52 14.10
CA GLY A 17 12.28 2.75 13.18
C GLY A 17 11.63 1.50 12.59
N TYR A 18 10.33 1.56 12.28
CA TYR A 18 9.60 0.45 11.66
C TYR A 18 8.87 0.89 10.37
N GLY A 19 8.28 -0.06 9.64
CA GLY A 19 7.48 0.21 8.44
C GLY A 19 6.13 -0.49 8.52
N LEU A 20 5.07 0.10 7.96
CA LEU A 20 3.73 -0.45 7.99
C LEU A 20 3.38 -1.13 6.67
N PRO A 21 3.04 -2.42 6.68
CA PRO A 21 2.40 -3.00 5.51
C PRO A 21 1.00 -2.39 5.34
N ALA A 22 0.69 -1.99 4.11
CA ALA A 22 -0.64 -1.56 3.71
C ALA A 22 -1.27 -2.64 2.84
N PHE A 23 -2.32 -3.27 3.38
CA PHE A 23 -2.94 -4.43 2.76
C PHE A 23 -4.20 -4.05 2.00
N ASN A 24 -4.29 -4.46 0.75
CA ASN A 24 -5.51 -4.28 -0.03
C ASN A 24 -6.64 -5.19 0.51
N VAL A 25 -7.87 -4.67 0.52
CA VAL A 25 -9.07 -5.40 0.95
C VAL A 25 -10.19 -5.33 -0.08
N ASN A 26 -10.85 -6.46 -0.32
CA ASN A 26 -11.92 -6.65 -1.29
C ASN A 26 -13.13 -7.38 -0.69
N ASN A 27 -12.99 -8.06 0.45
CA ASN A 27 -14.07 -8.81 1.10
C ASN A 27 -13.88 -8.99 2.62
N LEU A 28 -14.81 -9.71 3.24
CA LEU A 28 -14.83 -9.97 4.69
C LEU A 28 -13.64 -10.82 5.16
N GLU A 29 -13.30 -11.89 4.44
CA GLU A 29 -12.25 -12.82 4.83
C GLU A 29 -10.88 -12.13 4.89
N GLN A 30 -10.58 -11.25 3.93
CA GLN A 30 -9.33 -10.47 3.93
C GLN A 30 -9.27 -9.50 5.11
N VAL A 31 -10.35 -8.74 5.36
CA VAL A 31 -10.42 -7.82 6.51
C VAL A 31 -10.23 -8.58 7.83
N GLN A 32 -10.88 -9.74 7.98
CA GLN A 32 -10.73 -10.57 9.18
C GLN A 32 -9.30 -11.11 9.33
N ALA A 33 -8.68 -11.59 8.24
CA ALA A 33 -7.30 -12.08 8.27
C ALA A 33 -6.32 -10.97 8.71
N ILE A 34 -6.49 -9.77 8.15
CA ILE A 34 -5.63 -8.63 8.45
C ILE A 34 -5.78 -8.20 9.92
N MET A 35 -7.01 -8.06 10.39
CA MET A 35 -7.27 -7.62 11.76
C MET A 35 -6.87 -8.67 12.80
N ALA A 36 -7.12 -9.97 12.54
CA ALA A 36 -6.69 -11.04 13.43
C ALA A 36 -5.16 -11.08 13.57
N ALA A 37 -4.44 -10.94 12.45
CA ALA A 37 -2.98 -10.87 12.46
C ALA A 37 -2.45 -9.61 13.18
N ALA A 38 -3.08 -8.44 12.95
CA ALA A 38 -2.71 -7.18 13.61
C ALA A 38 -2.93 -7.26 15.13
N ASP A 39 -4.06 -7.81 15.57
CA ASP A 39 -4.40 -8.05 16.97
C ASP A 39 -3.40 -9.00 17.64
N ALA A 40 -3.11 -10.14 16.98
CA ALA A 40 -2.22 -11.16 17.50
C ALA A 40 -0.80 -10.66 17.80
N VAL A 41 -0.34 -9.61 17.12
CA VAL A 41 0.99 -9.00 17.33
C VAL A 41 0.90 -7.57 17.86
N ASN A 42 -0.28 -7.08 18.23
CA ASN A 42 -0.52 -5.71 18.70
C ASN A 42 0.11 -4.66 17.76
N SER A 43 -0.18 -4.76 16.46
CA SER A 43 0.28 -3.84 15.41
C SER A 43 -0.82 -2.86 15.00
N PRO A 44 -0.52 -1.57 14.72
CA PRO A 44 -1.45 -0.72 13.99
C PRO A 44 -1.54 -1.20 12.53
N VAL A 45 -2.59 -0.79 11.81
CA VAL A 45 -2.85 -1.32 10.47
C VAL A 45 -3.28 -0.24 9.49
N ILE A 46 -2.77 -0.38 8.26
CA ILE A 46 -3.26 0.33 7.08
C ILE A 46 -4.00 -0.70 6.21
N MET A 47 -5.31 -0.54 6.08
CA MET A 47 -6.09 -1.24 5.07
C MET A 47 -6.37 -0.29 3.92
N GLN A 48 -6.19 -0.76 2.69
CA GLN A 48 -6.38 0.06 1.50
C GLN A 48 -7.35 -0.56 0.50
N ALA A 49 -8.05 0.30 -0.24
CA ALA A 49 -8.98 -0.13 -1.27
C ALA A 49 -8.63 0.55 -2.60
N SER A 50 -8.43 -0.27 -3.62
CA SER A 50 -8.22 0.17 -5.00
C SER A 50 -9.54 0.52 -5.69
N ALA A 51 -9.46 1.13 -6.88
CA ALA A 51 -10.64 1.29 -7.74
C ALA A 51 -11.34 -0.04 -8.08
N GLY A 52 -10.58 -1.12 -8.25
CA GLY A 52 -11.11 -2.48 -8.47
C GLY A 52 -11.86 -3.01 -7.26
N ALA A 53 -11.31 -2.85 -6.05
CA ALA A 53 -11.97 -3.21 -4.81
C ALA A 53 -13.31 -2.49 -4.66
N ARG A 54 -13.34 -1.17 -4.92
CA ARG A 54 -14.58 -0.38 -4.89
C ARG A 54 -15.61 -0.85 -5.91
N LYS A 55 -15.18 -1.26 -7.12
CA LYS A 55 -16.06 -1.79 -8.15
C LYS A 55 -16.59 -3.19 -7.80
N TYR A 56 -15.76 -4.03 -7.20
CA TYR A 56 -16.10 -5.41 -6.83
C TYR A 56 -17.03 -5.45 -5.60
N ALA A 57 -16.59 -4.87 -4.48
CA ALA A 57 -17.31 -4.93 -3.23
C ALA A 57 -18.42 -3.88 -3.14
N GLY A 58 -18.23 -2.73 -3.78
CA GLY A 58 -19.03 -1.54 -3.55
C GLY A 58 -18.52 -0.74 -2.36
N GLU A 59 -18.50 0.58 -2.50
CA GLU A 59 -17.99 1.51 -1.50
C GLU A 59 -18.70 1.40 -0.14
N ALA A 60 -20.03 1.19 -0.14
CA ALA A 60 -20.79 1.01 1.09
C ALA A 60 -20.38 -0.26 1.87
N PHE A 61 -20.10 -1.36 1.17
CA PHE A 61 -19.64 -2.59 1.82
C PHE A 61 -18.24 -2.41 2.40
N LEU A 62 -17.31 -1.82 1.65
CA LEU A 62 -15.96 -1.55 2.15
C LEU A 62 -16.00 -0.69 3.42
N ARG A 63 -16.76 0.40 3.40
CA ARG A 63 -16.95 1.26 4.57
C ARG A 63 -17.44 0.47 5.79
N HIS A 64 -18.50 -0.33 5.62
CA HIS A 64 -19.05 -1.10 6.73
C HIS A 64 -18.19 -2.29 7.18
N LEU A 65 -17.35 -2.86 6.31
CA LEU A 65 -16.36 -3.85 6.72
C LEU A 65 -15.30 -3.23 7.62
N ILE A 66 -14.87 -2.00 7.32
CA ILE A 66 -13.91 -1.26 8.17
C ILE A 66 -14.57 -0.80 9.48
N ASP A 67 -15.82 -0.33 9.44
CA ASP A 67 -16.58 -0.01 10.66
C ASP A 67 -16.64 -1.23 11.60
N ALA A 68 -16.99 -2.40 11.05
CA ALA A 68 -17.04 -3.65 11.80
C ALA A 68 -15.67 -4.08 12.34
N ALA A 69 -14.59 -3.86 11.60
CA ALA A 69 -13.23 -4.12 12.05
C ALA A 69 -12.86 -3.26 13.27
N ILE A 70 -13.20 -1.97 13.25
CA ILE A 70 -12.89 -1.05 14.35
C ILE A 70 -13.79 -1.31 15.57
N GLU A 71 -15.03 -1.77 15.35
CA GLU A 71 -15.91 -2.22 16.42
C GLU A 71 -15.37 -3.48 17.11
N ALA A 72 -14.93 -4.47 16.32
CA ALA A 72 -14.41 -5.73 16.83
C ALA A 72 -13.04 -5.62 17.51
N TYR A 73 -12.19 -4.68 17.05
CA TYR A 73 -10.82 -4.48 17.55
C TYR A 73 -10.60 -3.01 17.98
N PRO A 74 -11.31 -2.53 19.02
CA PRO A 74 -11.32 -1.12 19.38
C PRO A 74 -9.98 -0.60 19.91
N HIS A 75 -9.04 -1.47 20.24
CA HIS A 75 -7.69 -1.15 20.71
C HIS A 75 -6.63 -1.09 19.60
N ILE A 76 -6.97 -1.46 18.37
CA ILE A 76 -6.06 -1.40 17.22
C ILE A 76 -6.30 -0.11 16.43
N PRO A 77 -5.29 0.77 16.28
CA PRO A 77 -5.39 1.92 15.38
C PRO A 77 -5.48 1.48 13.92
N VAL A 78 -6.57 1.87 13.26
CA VAL A 78 -6.86 1.52 11.86
C VAL A 78 -6.86 2.76 10.98
N VAL A 79 -6.19 2.66 9.83
CA VAL A 79 -6.32 3.57 8.69
C VAL A 79 -7.12 2.88 7.58
N MET A 80 -8.04 3.62 6.96
CA MET A 80 -8.63 3.26 5.68
C MET A 80 -8.06 4.19 4.61
N HIS A 81 -7.32 3.62 3.66
CA HIS A 81 -6.58 4.36 2.62
C HIS A 81 -7.15 4.08 1.22
N GLN A 82 -7.37 5.14 0.43
CA GLN A 82 -7.73 5.00 -0.98
C GLN A 82 -6.46 4.80 -1.79
N ASP A 83 -6.36 3.67 -2.48
CA ASP A 83 -5.22 3.31 -3.33
C ASP A 83 -5.47 3.77 -4.77
N HIS A 84 -4.45 4.36 -5.41
CA HIS A 84 -4.47 4.89 -6.79
C HIS A 84 -5.70 5.76 -7.15
N GLY A 85 -5.90 6.86 -6.43
CA GLY A 85 -6.93 7.84 -6.77
C GLY A 85 -6.62 8.54 -8.10
N GLN A 86 -7.44 8.31 -9.12
CA GLN A 86 -7.22 8.79 -10.50
C GLN A 86 -7.54 10.27 -10.72
N SER A 87 -8.20 10.94 -9.76
CA SER A 87 -8.51 12.37 -9.87
C SER A 87 -8.82 12.98 -8.51
N PRO A 88 -8.75 14.31 -8.37
CA PRO A 88 -9.20 15.00 -7.17
C PRO A 88 -10.64 14.66 -6.77
N ALA A 89 -11.53 14.46 -7.74
CA ALA A 89 -12.92 14.07 -7.50
C ALA A 89 -13.04 12.67 -6.86
N VAL A 90 -12.21 11.70 -7.28
CA VAL A 90 -12.17 10.36 -6.70
C VAL A 90 -11.66 10.40 -5.26
N CYS A 91 -10.65 11.22 -4.99
CA CYS A 91 -10.13 11.43 -3.63
C CYS A 91 -11.22 12.05 -2.72
N MET A 92 -11.93 13.06 -3.20
CA MET A 92 -13.05 13.68 -2.47
C MET A 92 -14.18 12.68 -2.20
N ALA A 93 -14.52 11.81 -3.17
CA ALA A 93 -15.53 10.77 -2.96
C ALA A 93 -15.12 9.80 -1.85
N ALA A 94 -13.87 9.35 -1.84
CA ALA A 94 -13.34 8.48 -0.78
C ALA A 94 -13.41 9.14 0.60
N ILE A 95 -13.00 10.40 0.70
CA ILE A 95 -13.10 11.20 1.93
C ILE A 95 -14.55 11.26 2.42
N ARG A 96 -15.51 11.52 1.53
CA ARG A 96 -16.95 11.53 1.89
C ARG A 96 -17.45 10.18 2.38
N SER A 97 -16.80 9.09 1.98
CA SER A 97 -17.07 7.72 2.44
C SER A 97 -16.34 7.36 3.73
N GLY A 98 -15.60 8.30 4.33
CA GLY A 98 -14.97 8.12 5.63
C GLY A 98 -13.52 7.64 5.58
N PHE A 99 -12.87 7.62 4.41
CA PHE A 99 -11.44 7.33 4.31
C PHE A 99 -10.62 8.37 5.09
N SER A 100 -9.70 7.90 5.94
CA SER A 100 -8.80 8.77 6.73
C SER A 100 -7.49 9.09 6.02
N SER A 101 -7.28 8.50 4.84
CA SER A 101 -6.13 8.70 3.97
C SER A 101 -6.51 8.47 2.51
N VAL A 102 -5.92 9.24 1.60
CA VAL A 102 -6.10 9.08 0.15
C VAL A 102 -4.77 9.16 -0.57
N MET A 103 -4.61 8.38 -1.64
CA MET A 103 -3.57 8.58 -2.63
C MET A 103 -4.14 9.35 -3.82
N MET A 104 -3.49 10.44 -4.21
CA MET A 104 -3.64 11.02 -5.54
C MET A 104 -2.52 10.49 -6.43
N ASP A 105 -2.85 9.57 -7.33
CA ASP A 105 -1.88 9.08 -8.29
C ASP A 105 -1.89 9.99 -9.53
N GLY A 106 -1.16 11.10 -9.42
CA GLY A 106 -0.95 12.03 -10.52
C GLY A 106 0.20 11.63 -11.44
N SER A 107 0.86 10.48 -11.22
CA SER A 107 1.89 9.98 -12.14
C SER A 107 1.31 9.56 -13.49
N LEU A 108 0.01 9.25 -13.48
CA LEU A 108 -0.80 8.98 -14.66
C LEU A 108 -1.89 10.05 -14.80
N GLU A 109 -2.35 10.24 -16.03
CA GLU A 109 -3.53 11.04 -16.34
C GLU A 109 -4.79 10.39 -15.73
N ALA A 110 -5.91 11.11 -15.75
CA ALA A 110 -7.15 10.65 -15.12
C ALA A 110 -7.75 9.34 -15.70
N ASP A 111 -7.21 8.84 -16.82
CA ASP A 111 -7.55 7.53 -17.38
C ASP A 111 -6.88 6.36 -16.64
N GLY A 112 -5.93 6.65 -15.73
CA GLY A 112 -5.15 5.67 -14.96
C GLY A 112 -4.17 4.85 -15.79
N LYS A 113 -3.77 5.35 -16.97
CA LYS A 113 -2.99 4.61 -17.97
C LYS A 113 -1.93 5.43 -18.67
N SER A 114 -2.26 6.66 -19.04
CA SER A 114 -1.38 7.53 -19.79
C SER A 114 -0.41 8.20 -18.82
N VAL A 115 0.90 8.16 -19.08
CA VAL A 115 1.90 8.82 -18.22
C VAL A 115 1.66 10.33 -18.25
N ALA A 116 1.47 10.94 -17.08
CA ALA A 116 1.20 12.36 -16.97
C ALA A 116 2.47 13.21 -17.05
N SER A 117 2.29 14.49 -17.36
CA SER A 117 3.36 15.49 -17.18
C SER A 117 3.64 15.75 -15.69
N TYR A 118 4.86 16.19 -15.39
CA TYR A 118 5.25 16.55 -14.03
C TYR A 118 4.38 17.68 -13.45
N GLU A 119 4.11 18.71 -14.25
CA GLU A 119 3.27 19.85 -13.87
C GLU A 119 1.83 19.42 -13.56
N TYR A 120 1.24 18.54 -14.38
CA TYR A 120 -0.08 17.96 -14.10
C TYR A 120 -0.09 17.28 -12.73
N ASN A 121 0.90 16.41 -12.48
CA ASN A 121 1.01 15.66 -11.24
C ASN A 121 1.07 16.60 -10.02
N VAL A 122 1.94 17.63 -10.08
CA VAL A 122 2.04 18.63 -9.01
C VAL A 122 0.71 19.34 -8.79
N GLU A 123 0.02 19.73 -9.85
CA GLU A 123 -1.25 20.46 -9.75
C GLU A 123 -2.34 19.64 -9.07
N VAL A 124 -2.59 18.42 -9.55
CA VAL A 124 -3.63 17.55 -8.98
C VAL A 124 -3.29 17.08 -7.57
N SER A 125 -2.03 16.74 -7.31
CA SER A 125 -1.58 16.31 -5.97
C SER A 125 -1.70 17.45 -4.95
N ARG A 126 -1.30 18.68 -5.32
CA ARG A 126 -1.44 19.86 -4.45
C ARG A 126 -2.91 20.22 -4.19
N GLU A 127 -3.79 20.07 -5.18
CA GLU A 127 -5.22 20.27 -4.99
C GLU A 127 -5.78 19.29 -3.93
N VAL A 128 -5.43 18.00 -4.05
CA VAL A 128 -5.86 16.97 -3.10
C VAL A 128 -5.30 17.20 -1.70
N VAL A 129 -4.02 17.56 -1.60
CA VAL A 129 -3.40 17.97 -0.32
C VAL A 129 -4.18 19.10 0.32
N LYS A 130 -4.50 20.16 -0.43
CA LYS A 130 -5.17 21.35 0.09
C LYS A 130 -6.50 21.03 0.76
N PHE A 131 -7.40 20.28 0.09
CA PHE A 131 -8.71 19.99 0.71
C PHE A 131 -8.63 18.88 1.76
N SER A 132 -7.70 17.93 1.65
CA SER A 132 -7.57 16.82 2.60
C SER A 132 -7.00 17.30 3.93
N HIS A 133 -5.94 18.12 3.89
CA HIS A 133 -5.33 18.68 5.11
C HIS A 133 -6.28 19.63 5.85
N ALA A 134 -7.19 20.32 5.15
CA ALA A 134 -8.19 21.18 5.77
C ALA A 134 -9.15 20.42 6.72
N ILE A 135 -9.24 19.10 6.57
CA ILE A 135 -10.05 18.21 7.41
C ILE A 135 -9.22 17.10 8.07
N GLY A 136 -7.88 17.18 8.00
CA GLY A 136 -6.96 16.25 8.68
C GLY A 136 -6.75 14.90 8.00
N VAL A 137 -7.24 14.71 6.78
CA VAL A 137 -7.00 13.51 5.97
C VAL A 137 -5.59 13.55 5.39
N THR A 138 -4.89 12.43 5.46
CA THR A 138 -3.53 12.25 4.92
C THR A 138 -3.55 12.10 3.40
N VAL A 139 -2.55 12.66 2.72
CA VAL A 139 -2.37 12.49 1.28
C VAL A 139 -1.05 11.81 0.94
N GLU A 140 -1.15 10.68 0.25
CA GLU A 140 -0.07 10.07 -0.51
C GLU A 140 -0.09 10.59 -1.95
N ALA A 141 1.07 10.82 -2.53
CA ALA A 141 1.23 11.12 -3.95
C ALA A 141 2.32 10.23 -4.56
N GLU A 142 2.32 10.06 -5.88
CA GLU A 142 3.31 9.25 -6.60
C GLU A 142 4.16 10.11 -7.54
N LEU A 143 5.48 9.88 -7.54
CA LEU A 143 6.40 10.46 -8.51
C LEU A 143 7.26 9.38 -9.14
N GLY A 144 7.38 9.41 -10.47
CA GLY A 144 7.87 8.28 -11.26
C GLY A 144 6.71 7.39 -11.70
N VAL A 145 6.99 6.39 -12.52
CA VAL A 145 6.00 5.47 -13.07
C VAL A 145 6.37 4.05 -12.66
N LEU A 146 5.46 3.35 -12.00
CA LEU A 146 5.66 1.94 -11.65
C LEU A 146 5.82 1.06 -12.91
N GLY A 147 6.81 0.16 -12.86
CA GLY A 147 7.08 -0.75 -13.96
C GLY A 147 8.43 -1.46 -13.82
N SER A 148 8.57 -2.52 -14.61
CA SER A 148 9.75 -3.39 -14.55
C SER A 148 10.91 -2.78 -15.34
N LEU A 149 12.07 -2.64 -14.70
CA LEU A 149 13.32 -2.26 -15.36
C LEU A 149 13.85 -3.34 -16.33
N GLU A 150 13.35 -4.57 -16.25
CA GLU A 150 13.72 -5.64 -17.18
C GLU A 150 12.95 -5.54 -18.49
N THR A 151 11.65 -5.27 -18.41
CA THR A 151 10.75 -5.27 -19.58
C THR A 151 10.47 -3.88 -20.13
N MET A 152 10.77 -2.83 -19.35
CA MET A 152 10.44 -1.43 -19.62
C MET A 152 8.93 -1.19 -19.77
N LYS A 153 8.11 -2.00 -19.09
CA LYS A 153 6.64 -1.96 -19.15
C LYS A 153 6.01 -1.90 -17.76
N GLY A 154 4.82 -1.29 -17.72
CA GLY A 154 3.98 -1.22 -16.53
C GLY A 154 3.12 -2.47 -16.41
N ASP A 155 2.86 -2.87 -15.17
CA ASP A 155 1.83 -3.86 -14.85
C ASP A 155 0.61 -3.15 -14.25
N LYS A 156 -0.55 -3.81 -14.34
CA LYS A 156 -1.81 -3.24 -13.89
C LYS A 156 -2.19 -3.78 -12.51
N GLU A 157 -2.47 -2.88 -11.58
CA GLU A 157 -3.21 -3.20 -10.35
C GLU A 157 -4.66 -2.82 -10.56
N ASP A 158 -5.55 -3.81 -10.63
CA ASP A 158 -6.99 -3.57 -10.81
C ASP A 158 -7.39 -2.68 -12.00
N GLY A 159 -6.60 -2.73 -13.07
CA GLY A 159 -6.80 -1.97 -14.30
C GLY A 159 -6.08 -0.62 -14.33
N HIS A 160 -5.39 -0.24 -13.25
CA HIS A 160 -4.58 0.98 -13.12
C HIS A 160 -3.09 0.68 -13.33
N GLY A 161 -2.42 1.45 -14.18
CA GLY A 161 -1.00 1.29 -14.50
C GLY A 161 -0.66 1.70 -15.92
N ALA A 162 0.59 2.15 -16.13
CA ALA A 162 1.04 2.72 -17.40
C ALA A 162 0.89 1.75 -18.59
N GLU A 163 0.37 2.26 -19.71
CA GLU A 163 0.33 1.53 -20.99
C GLU A 163 1.48 1.98 -21.92
N GLY A 164 2.15 1.02 -22.55
CA GLY A 164 3.24 1.28 -23.51
C GLY A 164 4.62 0.86 -23.00
N THR A 165 5.66 1.32 -23.70
CA THR A 165 7.07 1.14 -23.29
C THR A 165 7.53 2.44 -22.65
N MET A 166 8.13 2.36 -21.46
CA MET A 166 8.63 3.50 -20.71
C MET A 166 10.15 3.63 -20.83
N THR A 167 10.67 4.81 -20.52
CA THR A 167 12.12 5.04 -20.40
C THR A 167 12.60 4.70 -19.00
N ARG A 168 13.92 4.55 -18.82
CA ARG A 168 14.49 4.24 -17.50
C ARG A 168 14.27 5.39 -16.52
N GLU A 169 14.27 6.62 -17.02
CA GLU A 169 14.04 7.84 -16.25
C GLU A 169 12.60 7.93 -15.75
N GLN A 170 11.63 7.40 -16.51
CA GLN A 170 10.25 7.28 -16.04
C GLN A 170 10.11 6.23 -14.94
N LEU A 171 10.86 5.13 -15.03
CA LEU A 171 10.81 3.99 -14.10
C LEU A 171 11.67 4.16 -12.83
N LEU A 172 12.41 5.26 -12.72
CA LEU A 172 13.28 5.57 -11.59
C LEU A 172 13.11 7.03 -11.18
N THR A 173 12.44 7.26 -10.05
CA THR A 173 12.18 8.60 -9.52
C THR A 173 13.45 9.40 -9.35
N ASP A 174 13.53 10.57 -9.98
CA ASP A 174 14.67 11.47 -9.83
C ASP A 174 14.72 12.12 -8.44
N VAL A 175 15.93 12.23 -7.89
CA VAL A 175 16.16 12.72 -6.51
C VAL A 175 15.86 14.21 -6.38
N ALA A 176 16.19 15.02 -7.39
CA ALA A 176 15.92 16.45 -7.37
C ALA A 176 14.43 16.74 -7.63
N GLN A 177 13.80 15.99 -8.53
CA GLN A 177 12.35 16.08 -8.75
C GLN A 177 11.56 15.65 -7.50
N ALA A 178 11.98 14.61 -6.77
CA ALA A 178 11.31 14.23 -5.52
C ALA A 178 11.33 15.37 -4.49
N ALA A 179 12.46 16.06 -4.36
CA ALA A 179 12.61 17.23 -3.50
C ALA A 179 11.68 18.39 -3.92
N ASP A 180 11.68 18.78 -5.20
CA ASP A 180 10.80 19.84 -5.74
C ASP A 180 9.32 19.46 -5.60
N PHE A 181 8.97 18.21 -5.87
CA PHE A 181 7.60 17.72 -5.83
C PHE A 181 7.04 17.79 -4.41
N VAL A 182 7.80 17.33 -3.41
CA VAL A 182 7.43 17.43 -2.00
C VAL A 182 7.31 18.88 -1.55
N GLU A 183 8.25 19.75 -1.95
CA GLU A 183 8.19 21.17 -1.62
C GLU A 183 6.89 21.80 -2.15
N ARG A 184 6.54 21.53 -3.40
CA ARG A 184 5.40 22.14 -4.10
C ARG A 184 4.04 21.55 -3.72
N THR A 185 4.00 20.27 -3.35
CA THR A 185 2.73 19.57 -3.04
C THR A 185 2.45 19.50 -1.55
N GLN A 186 3.48 19.40 -0.70
CA GLN A 186 3.36 19.11 0.73
C GLN A 186 2.61 17.79 1.03
N CYS A 187 2.70 16.79 0.14
CA CYS A 187 2.17 15.45 0.41
C CYS A 187 2.78 14.85 1.70
N ASP A 188 2.02 14.01 2.40
CA ASP A 188 2.45 13.37 3.65
C ASP A 188 3.35 12.16 3.42
N ALA A 189 3.07 11.45 2.33
CA ALA A 189 3.78 10.26 1.91
C ALA A 189 4.04 10.31 0.41
N LEU A 190 5.20 9.84 -0.02
CA LEU A 190 5.62 9.84 -1.42
C LEU A 190 5.90 8.42 -1.90
N ALA A 191 5.06 7.93 -2.80
CA ALA A 191 5.33 6.74 -3.58
C ALA A 191 6.38 7.05 -4.66
N ILE A 192 7.37 6.16 -4.76
CA ILE A 192 8.51 6.31 -5.67
C ILE A 192 8.68 5.06 -6.54
N ALA A 193 9.06 5.27 -7.80
CA ALA A 193 9.44 4.24 -8.73
C ALA A 193 10.93 3.89 -8.53
N ILE A 194 11.18 2.62 -8.17
CA ILE A 194 12.53 2.07 -7.94
C ILE A 194 12.75 0.74 -8.67
N GLY A 195 11.95 0.47 -9.70
CA GLY A 195 11.95 -0.78 -10.47
C GLY A 195 10.98 -1.86 -9.98
N THR A 196 10.08 -1.55 -9.05
CA THR A 196 8.96 -2.43 -8.70
C THR A 196 7.81 -2.29 -9.70
N SER A 197 7.00 -3.35 -9.83
CA SER A 197 5.76 -3.36 -10.61
C SER A 197 4.62 -4.05 -9.84
N HIS A 198 3.39 -3.93 -10.33
CA HIS A 198 2.20 -4.56 -9.74
C HIS A 198 2.11 -6.07 -10.03
N GLY A 199 1.15 -6.76 -9.37
CA GLY A 199 0.90 -8.18 -9.61
C GLY A 199 1.98 -9.16 -9.14
N ALA A 200 1.96 -10.38 -9.66
CA ALA A 200 2.90 -11.46 -9.28
C ALA A 200 4.15 -11.53 -10.14
N TYR A 201 4.08 -11.05 -11.39
CA TYR A 201 5.14 -11.21 -12.39
C TYR A 201 6.14 -10.05 -12.38
N LYS A 202 6.66 -9.72 -11.20
CA LYS A 202 7.49 -8.51 -11.02
C LYS A 202 8.88 -8.67 -11.62
N PHE A 203 9.49 -9.82 -11.35
CA PHE A 203 10.84 -10.14 -11.81
C PHE A 203 10.91 -11.55 -12.40
N THR A 204 11.76 -11.71 -13.42
CA THR A 204 12.04 -13.01 -14.03
C THR A 204 13.05 -13.85 -13.25
N ARG A 205 13.75 -13.21 -12.30
CA ARG A 205 14.72 -13.81 -11.37
C ARG A 205 14.66 -13.11 -10.01
N LYS A 206 15.29 -13.67 -8.97
CA LYS A 206 15.44 -12.97 -7.68
C LYS A 206 16.08 -11.60 -7.93
N PRO A 207 15.45 -10.48 -7.53
CA PRO A 207 15.96 -9.15 -7.85
C PRO A 207 17.26 -8.87 -7.10
N THR A 208 18.14 -8.14 -7.79
CA THR A 208 19.39 -7.58 -7.28
C THR A 208 19.38 -6.05 -7.50
N GLY A 209 20.36 -5.33 -6.97
CA GLY A 209 20.40 -3.85 -7.00
C GLY A 209 20.38 -3.21 -8.40
N ASP A 210 20.58 -3.98 -9.47
CA ASP A 210 20.49 -3.54 -10.86
C ASP A 210 19.04 -3.38 -11.37
N ILE A 211 18.10 -4.14 -10.80
CA ILE A 211 16.68 -4.15 -11.17
C ILE A 211 15.73 -3.73 -10.04
N LEU A 212 16.27 -3.54 -8.82
CA LEU A 212 15.59 -2.94 -7.68
C LEU A 212 16.49 -1.89 -7.02
N ALA A 213 16.20 -0.61 -7.25
CA ALA A 213 17.09 0.49 -6.92
C ALA A 213 16.93 0.97 -5.46
N ILE A 214 17.28 0.14 -4.47
CA ILE A 214 17.19 0.51 -3.05
C ILE A 214 18.07 1.71 -2.68
N ASP A 215 19.23 1.88 -3.31
CA ASP A 215 20.08 3.05 -3.05
C ASP A 215 19.38 4.37 -3.43
N ARG A 216 18.46 4.36 -4.41
CA ARG A 216 17.64 5.53 -4.75
C ARG A 216 16.75 5.98 -3.60
N ILE A 217 16.24 5.03 -2.79
CA ILE A 217 15.47 5.33 -1.58
C ILE A 217 16.32 6.17 -0.62
N LYS A 218 17.58 5.77 -0.42
CA LYS A 218 18.53 6.45 0.49
C LYS A 218 18.82 7.88 0.03
N GLU A 219 19.06 8.05 -1.27
CA GLU A 219 19.31 9.34 -1.90
C GLU A 219 18.10 10.28 -1.75
N ILE A 220 16.89 9.78 -2.02
CA ILE A 220 15.66 10.56 -1.89
C ILE A 220 15.41 10.93 -0.42
N HIS A 221 15.49 9.96 0.50
CA HIS A 221 15.25 10.22 1.92
C HIS A 221 16.22 11.25 2.50
N ALA A 222 17.47 11.29 2.05
CA ALA A 222 18.42 12.32 2.46
C ALA A 222 17.97 13.75 2.11
N ARG A 223 17.22 13.91 1.01
CA ARG A 223 16.65 15.20 0.55
C ARG A 223 15.33 15.55 1.21
N ILE A 224 14.49 14.57 1.53
CA ILE A 224 13.15 14.77 2.12
C ILE A 224 12.98 13.97 3.43
N PRO A 225 13.76 14.28 4.48
CA PRO A 225 13.95 13.41 5.65
C PRO A 225 12.72 13.21 6.53
N ASN A 226 11.69 14.06 6.43
CA ASN A 226 10.44 13.93 7.18
C ASN A 226 9.23 13.55 6.30
N THR A 227 9.44 13.36 5.00
CA THR A 227 8.42 12.79 4.11
C THR A 227 8.54 11.28 4.13
N HIS A 228 7.40 10.61 4.30
CA HIS A 228 7.37 9.15 4.44
C HIS A 228 7.38 8.48 3.07
N LEU A 229 8.41 7.69 2.78
CA LEU A 229 8.47 6.99 1.50
C LEU A 229 7.52 5.79 1.48
N VAL A 230 6.92 5.54 0.32
CA VAL A 230 6.00 4.43 0.07
C VAL A 230 6.56 3.51 -1.00
N MET A 231 6.62 2.23 -0.70
CA MET A 231 7.00 1.20 -1.67
C MET A 231 5.75 0.52 -2.25
N HIS A 232 5.43 0.87 -3.48
CA HIS A 232 4.39 0.22 -4.27
C HIS A 232 4.86 -1.11 -4.87
N GLY A 233 3.92 -1.95 -5.27
CA GLY A 233 4.24 -3.23 -5.91
C GLY A 233 5.13 -4.16 -5.08
N SER A 234 5.04 -4.12 -3.74
CA SER A 234 6.07 -4.70 -2.84
C SER A 234 5.70 -6.03 -2.20
N SER A 235 4.77 -6.77 -2.83
CA SER A 235 4.53 -8.17 -2.49
C SER A 235 5.76 -9.04 -2.81
N SER A 236 6.07 -10.00 -1.93
CA SER A 236 7.29 -10.81 -2.02
C SER A 236 7.14 -12.08 -2.86
N VAL A 237 5.90 -12.47 -3.17
CA VAL A 237 5.56 -13.65 -3.97
C VAL A 237 6.21 -14.93 -3.39
N PRO A 238 5.69 -15.44 -2.25
CA PRO A 238 6.28 -16.58 -1.58
C PRO A 238 6.26 -17.84 -2.44
N GLN A 239 7.42 -18.47 -2.62
CA GLN A 239 7.62 -19.56 -3.58
C GLN A 239 6.87 -20.83 -3.18
N GLU A 240 6.71 -21.06 -1.89
CA GLU A 240 5.91 -22.14 -1.31
C GLU A 240 4.44 -22.04 -1.72
N LEU A 241 3.89 -20.82 -1.80
CA LEU A 241 2.50 -20.61 -2.24
C LEU A 241 2.34 -20.90 -3.74
N LEU A 242 3.32 -20.51 -4.57
CA LEU A 242 3.33 -20.87 -5.99
C LEU A 242 3.43 -22.38 -6.19
N ALA A 243 4.25 -23.07 -5.39
CA ALA A 243 4.37 -24.53 -5.42
C ALA A 243 3.04 -25.22 -5.09
N ILE A 244 2.35 -24.78 -4.03
CA ILE A 244 1.02 -25.29 -3.66
C ILE A 244 0.02 -25.04 -4.80
N ILE A 245 0.01 -23.83 -5.38
CA ILE A 245 -0.91 -23.53 -6.50
C ILE A 245 -0.67 -24.49 -7.68
N ARG A 246 0.58 -24.75 -8.06
CA ARG A 246 0.93 -25.68 -9.14
C ARG A 246 0.55 -27.13 -8.81
N GLU A 247 0.82 -27.57 -7.59
CA GLU A 247 0.45 -28.91 -7.10
C GLU A 247 -1.06 -29.15 -7.21
N PHE A 248 -1.87 -28.14 -6.88
CA PHE A 248 -3.34 -28.22 -6.86
C PHE A 248 -4.00 -27.56 -8.07
N GLY A 249 -3.45 -27.82 -9.27
CA GLY A 249 -4.10 -27.58 -10.56
C GLY A 249 -4.09 -26.14 -11.06
N GLY A 250 -3.21 -25.29 -10.52
CA GLY A 250 -2.93 -23.96 -11.08
C GLY A 250 -1.72 -23.98 -12.02
N ASP A 251 -1.61 -22.97 -12.88
CA ASP A 251 -0.53 -22.84 -13.86
C ASP A 251 0.19 -21.49 -13.70
N MET A 252 0.74 -21.25 -12.51
CA MET A 252 1.54 -20.07 -12.25
C MET A 252 3.01 -20.32 -12.61
N LYS A 253 3.51 -19.51 -13.54
CA LYS A 253 4.91 -19.54 -13.95
C LYS A 253 5.81 -19.18 -12.77
N GLU A 254 7.05 -19.64 -12.82
CA GLU A 254 8.08 -19.18 -11.91
C GLU A 254 8.26 -17.66 -12.04
N THR A 255 8.24 -16.97 -10.91
CA THR A 255 8.38 -15.53 -10.82
C THR A 255 8.73 -15.13 -9.39
N TYR A 256 9.25 -13.93 -9.22
CA TYR A 256 9.82 -13.44 -7.98
C TYR A 256 9.22 -12.08 -7.63
N GLY A 257 8.96 -11.86 -6.34
CA GLY A 257 8.54 -10.58 -5.80
C GLY A 257 9.69 -9.79 -5.18
N VAL A 258 9.36 -8.76 -4.41
CA VAL A 258 10.36 -7.96 -3.68
C VAL A 258 10.83 -8.71 -2.43
N PRO A 259 12.13 -9.01 -2.25
CA PRO A 259 12.64 -9.72 -1.08
C PRO A 259 12.40 -8.92 0.20
N VAL A 260 12.07 -9.61 1.28
CA VAL A 260 11.78 -8.99 2.59
C VAL A 260 13.00 -8.23 3.11
N GLU A 261 14.20 -8.76 2.88
CA GLU A 261 15.47 -8.13 3.26
C GLU A 261 15.69 -6.76 2.59
N GLU A 262 15.25 -6.59 1.34
CA GLU A 262 15.37 -5.32 0.61
C GLU A 262 14.32 -4.31 1.10
N ILE A 263 13.11 -4.78 1.44
CA ILE A 263 12.09 -3.94 2.07
C ILE A 263 12.56 -3.44 3.44
N GLN A 264 13.18 -4.32 4.24
CA GLN A 264 13.77 -3.94 5.53
C GLN A 264 14.88 -2.90 5.37
N GLU A 265 15.71 -3.02 4.33
CA GLU A 265 16.69 -1.98 4.00
C GLU A 265 15.98 -0.65 3.65
N GLY A 266 14.94 -0.67 2.80
CA GLY A 266 14.12 0.51 2.53
C GLY A 266 13.55 1.17 3.80
N ILE A 267 13.08 0.37 4.77
CA ILE A 267 12.55 0.85 6.06
C ILE A 267 13.61 1.59 6.88
N ARG A 268 14.87 1.15 6.83
CA ARG A 268 15.99 1.85 7.49
C ARG A 268 16.23 3.24 6.89
N HIS A 269 15.81 3.46 5.64
CA HIS A 269 16.03 4.68 4.87
C HIS A 269 14.74 5.41 4.51
N GLY A 270 13.74 5.38 5.39
CA GLY A 270 12.58 6.28 5.30
C GLY A 270 11.32 5.68 4.68
N VAL A 271 11.33 4.42 4.24
CA VAL A 271 10.09 3.73 3.84
C VAL A 271 9.24 3.46 5.07
N ARG A 272 8.00 3.96 5.07
CA ARG A 272 7.04 3.76 6.18
C ARG A 272 5.75 3.09 5.76
N LYS A 273 5.45 3.01 4.46
CA LYS A 273 4.30 2.26 3.92
C LYS A 273 4.76 1.29 2.84
N ILE A 274 4.30 0.05 2.92
CA ILE A 274 4.68 -1.04 2.01
C ILE A 274 3.40 -1.68 1.47
N ASN A 275 3.09 -1.47 0.19
CA ASN A 275 1.85 -1.98 -0.40
C ASN A 275 1.96 -3.49 -0.68
N ILE A 276 1.02 -4.26 -0.13
CA ILE A 276 0.96 -5.73 -0.26
C ILE A 276 -0.46 -6.17 -0.61
N ASP A 277 -0.60 -6.84 -1.75
CA ASP A 277 -1.88 -7.41 -2.18
C ASP A 277 -1.67 -8.84 -2.69
N THR A 278 -0.80 -9.00 -3.69
CA THR A 278 -0.51 -10.29 -4.35
C THR A 278 -0.25 -11.42 -3.36
N ASP A 279 0.49 -11.18 -2.28
CA ASP A 279 0.80 -12.24 -1.31
C ASP A 279 -0.45 -12.80 -0.62
N ILE A 280 -1.44 -11.94 -0.31
CA ILE A 280 -2.74 -12.36 0.26
C ILE A 280 -3.54 -13.13 -0.79
N ARG A 281 -3.60 -12.64 -2.03
CA ARG A 281 -4.29 -13.32 -3.15
C ARG A 281 -3.72 -14.73 -3.36
N LEU A 282 -2.40 -14.87 -3.35
CA LEU A 282 -1.70 -16.15 -3.48
C LEU A 282 -2.00 -17.09 -2.32
N ALA A 283 -1.95 -16.60 -1.07
CA ALA A 283 -2.18 -17.40 0.12
C ALA A 283 -3.60 -17.98 0.14
N MET A 284 -4.60 -17.13 -0.11
CA MET A 284 -5.99 -17.55 -0.20
C MET A 284 -6.22 -18.52 -1.36
N THR A 285 -5.68 -18.23 -2.54
CA THR A 285 -5.83 -19.09 -3.73
C THR A 285 -5.21 -20.47 -3.51
N ALA A 286 -4.00 -20.53 -2.97
CA ALA A 286 -3.30 -21.77 -2.65
C ALA A 286 -4.11 -22.64 -1.69
N ALA A 287 -4.62 -22.03 -0.62
CA ALA A 287 -5.41 -22.72 0.39
C ALA A 287 -6.77 -23.23 -0.14
N VAL A 288 -7.49 -22.42 -0.92
CA VAL A 288 -8.76 -22.84 -1.54
C VAL A 288 -8.53 -24.00 -2.51
N ARG A 289 -7.51 -23.89 -3.39
CA ARG A 289 -7.18 -24.94 -4.37
C ARG A 289 -6.86 -26.26 -3.67
N LYS A 290 -5.98 -26.22 -2.68
CA LYS A 290 -5.61 -27.39 -1.88
C LYS A 290 -6.83 -28.03 -1.22
N TYR A 291 -7.67 -27.21 -0.56
CA TYR A 291 -8.85 -27.73 0.11
C TYR A 291 -9.82 -28.42 -0.86
N MET A 292 -10.16 -27.76 -1.97
CA MET A 292 -11.12 -28.28 -2.94
C MET A 292 -10.62 -29.55 -3.62
N PHE A 293 -9.32 -29.61 -3.95
CA PHE A 293 -8.72 -30.79 -4.56
C PHE A 293 -8.76 -32.00 -3.61
N GLN A 294 -8.46 -31.80 -2.33
CA GLN A 294 -8.44 -32.86 -1.32
C GLN A 294 -9.84 -33.27 -0.85
N ASN A 295 -10.84 -32.41 -1.02
CA ASN A 295 -12.19 -32.59 -0.48
C ASN A 295 -13.27 -32.41 -1.56
N PRO A 296 -13.28 -33.22 -2.63
CA PRO A 296 -14.14 -33.00 -3.80
C PRO A 296 -15.65 -33.10 -3.52
N SER A 297 -16.05 -33.70 -2.40
CA SER A 297 -17.45 -33.79 -1.96
C SER A 297 -17.92 -32.61 -1.12
N LYS A 298 -17.00 -31.72 -0.71
CA LYS A 298 -17.32 -30.53 0.10
C LYS A 298 -17.71 -29.37 -0.80
N PHE A 299 -18.74 -28.64 -0.41
CA PHE A 299 -19.28 -27.51 -1.18
C PHE A 299 -19.62 -26.28 -0.33
N ASP A 300 -19.57 -26.40 1.00
CA ASP A 300 -19.84 -25.26 1.90
C ASP A 300 -18.72 -24.20 1.73
N PRO A 301 -19.03 -22.95 1.38
CA PRO A 301 -18.03 -21.90 1.26
C PRO A 301 -17.14 -21.73 2.48
N ARG A 302 -17.68 -21.91 3.68
CA ARG A 302 -16.94 -21.72 4.93
C ARG A 302 -15.84 -22.77 5.10
N ASP A 303 -16.05 -23.96 4.55
CA ASP A 303 -15.10 -25.06 4.65
C ASP A 303 -13.78 -24.73 3.94
N PHE A 304 -13.82 -24.08 2.77
CA PHE A 304 -12.62 -23.68 2.02
C PHE A 304 -12.18 -22.23 2.27
N LEU A 305 -13.09 -21.33 2.66
CA LEU A 305 -12.73 -19.95 3.01
C LEU A 305 -12.06 -19.85 4.39
N LYS A 306 -12.38 -20.74 5.34
CA LYS A 306 -11.70 -20.78 6.64
C LYS A 306 -10.18 -21.03 6.52
N PRO A 307 -9.69 -22.07 5.83
CA PRO A 307 -8.25 -22.24 5.63
C PRO A 307 -7.65 -21.14 4.75
N ALA A 308 -8.41 -20.56 3.80
CA ALA A 308 -7.94 -19.43 3.02
C ALA A 308 -7.67 -18.18 3.87
N ARG A 309 -8.59 -17.85 4.77
CA ARG A 309 -8.43 -16.76 5.73
C ARG A 309 -7.23 -16.98 6.64
N LEU A 310 -7.06 -18.20 7.18
CA LEU A 310 -5.91 -18.53 8.02
C LEU A 310 -4.58 -18.40 7.25
N ALA A 311 -4.53 -18.84 5.98
CA ALA A 311 -3.33 -18.68 5.16
C ALA A 311 -2.99 -17.20 4.92
N ALA A 312 -3.99 -16.35 4.68
CA ALA A 312 -3.80 -14.92 4.58
C ALA A 312 -3.32 -14.29 5.90
N GLU A 313 -3.90 -14.70 7.03
CA GLU A 313 -3.53 -14.23 8.37
C GLU A 313 -2.05 -14.49 8.67
N GLU A 314 -1.55 -15.70 8.37
CA GLU A 314 -0.13 -16.04 8.58
C GLU A 314 0.81 -15.18 7.72
N VAL A 315 0.45 -14.93 6.46
CA VAL A 315 1.23 -14.04 5.58
C VAL A 315 1.24 -12.60 6.11
N VAL A 316 0.08 -12.09 6.51
CA VAL A 316 -0.04 -10.73 7.08
C VAL A 316 0.78 -10.61 8.37
N LYS A 317 0.64 -11.58 9.28
CA LYS A 317 1.38 -11.63 10.54
C LYS A 317 2.88 -11.65 10.30
N ALA A 318 3.35 -12.46 9.35
CA ALA A 318 4.77 -12.51 9.00
C ALA A 318 5.29 -11.15 8.51
N ARG A 319 4.49 -10.37 7.77
CA ARG A 319 4.88 -9.02 7.33
C ARG A 319 4.94 -8.03 8.49
N PHE A 320 3.96 -8.01 9.39
CA PHE A 320 4.03 -7.16 10.59
C PHE A 320 5.28 -7.43 11.42
N LEU A 321 5.60 -8.71 11.65
CA LEU A 321 6.81 -9.10 12.40
C LEU A 321 8.08 -8.68 11.65
N SER A 322 8.15 -8.96 10.35
CA SER A 322 9.33 -8.64 9.53
C SER A 322 9.58 -7.13 9.42
N PHE A 323 8.55 -6.31 9.53
CA PHE A 323 8.65 -4.86 9.39
C PHE A 323 8.65 -4.11 10.74
N GLY A 324 8.73 -4.84 11.87
CA GLY A 324 8.94 -4.26 13.20
C GLY A 324 7.69 -3.68 13.87
N CYS A 325 6.49 -4.11 13.46
CA CYS A 325 5.23 -3.56 13.95
C CYS A 325 4.71 -4.17 15.26
N GLU A 326 5.36 -5.23 15.76
CA GLU A 326 4.94 -5.92 16.99
C GLU A 326 4.91 -4.96 18.19
N GLY A 327 3.80 -4.98 18.94
CA GLY A 327 3.65 -4.19 20.16
C GLY A 327 3.44 -2.69 19.96
N ARG A 328 3.31 -2.22 18.71
CA ARG A 328 3.23 -0.79 18.38
C ARG A 328 1.83 -0.18 18.55
N ALA A 329 0.75 -0.94 18.41
CA ALA A 329 -0.61 -0.38 18.46
C ALA A 329 -0.91 0.25 19.83
N SER A 330 -0.61 -0.44 20.92
CA SER A 330 -0.83 0.08 22.29
C SER A 330 0.01 1.31 22.65
N GLN A 331 1.03 1.65 21.86
CA GLN A 331 1.88 2.84 22.06
C GLN A 331 1.28 4.09 21.41
N ILE A 332 0.27 3.92 20.55
CA ILE A 332 -0.33 5.00 19.79
C ILE A 332 -1.58 5.48 20.52
N LYS A 333 -1.61 6.79 20.84
CA LYS A 333 -2.83 7.47 21.28
C LYS A 333 -3.49 8.13 20.07
N PRO A 334 -4.64 7.64 19.58
CA PRO A 334 -5.34 8.20 18.42
C PRO A 334 -5.54 9.71 18.51
N ILE A 335 -5.19 10.43 17.44
CA ILE A 335 -5.45 11.86 17.29
C ILE A 335 -6.65 12.01 16.33
N PRO A 336 -7.75 12.66 16.74
CA PRO A 336 -8.88 12.93 15.86
C PRO A 336 -8.47 13.73 14.62
N LEU A 337 -9.13 13.52 13.49
CA LEU A 337 -8.78 14.19 12.23
C LEU A 337 -8.91 15.73 12.35
N GLU A 338 -9.85 16.24 13.13
CA GLU A 338 -10.00 17.67 13.39
C GLU A 338 -8.74 18.25 14.07
N LYS A 339 -8.12 17.47 14.96
CA LYS A 339 -6.84 17.84 15.59
C LYS A 339 -5.68 17.71 14.62
N MET A 340 -5.70 16.76 13.70
CA MET A 340 -4.73 16.72 12.60
C MET A 340 -4.84 17.96 11.70
N ALA A 341 -6.06 18.41 11.37
CA ALA A 341 -6.31 19.62 10.59
C ALA A 341 -5.75 20.88 11.28
N GLU A 342 -5.93 21.00 12.60
CA GLU A 342 -5.32 22.09 13.39
C GLU A 342 -3.78 22.09 13.29
N ARG A 343 -3.15 20.91 13.33
CA ARG A 343 -1.69 20.76 13.21
C ARG A 343 -1.19 21.13 11.80
N TYR A 344 -1.91 20.73 10.74
CA TYR A 344 -1.61 21.17 9.38
C TYR A 344 -1.71 22.70 9.24
N LYS A 345 -2.82 23.29 9.71
CA LYS A 345 -3.04 24.74 9.68
C LYS A 345 -1.94 25.52 10.42
N ALA A 346 -1.42 24.95 11.52
CA ALA A 346 -0.34 25.54 12.29
C ALA A 346 1.06 25.34 11.67
N GLY A 347 1.19 24.65 10.55
CA GLY A 347 2.49 24.35 9.90
C GLY A 347 3.36 23.35 10.66
N GLN A 348 2.80 22.64 11.65
CA GLN A 348 3.55 21.69 12.48
C GLN A 348 3.92 20.40 11.74
N LEU A 349 3.24 20.15 10.61
CA LEU A 349 3.36 18.94 9.81
C LEU A 349 3.97 19.21 8.42
N SER A 350 4.49 20.42 8.19
CA SER A 350 5.10 20.82 6.92
C SER A 350 6.29 19.95 6.55
N GLN A 351 6.45 19.70 5.24
CA GLN A 351 7.56 18.92 4.72
C GLN A 351 8.85 19.74 4.75
N ILE A 352 9.95 19.06 5.02
CA ILE A 352 11.30 19.61 5.08
C ILE A 352 12.06 19.08 3.87
N VAL A 353 12.55 19.99 3.04
CA VAL A 353 13.38 19.69 1.88
C VAL A 353 14.78 20.25 2.13
N LYS A 354 15.82 19.43 1.90
CA LYS A 354 17.23 19.76 2.10
C LYS A 354 17.97 20.06 0.81
#